data_AF-A0A1S1V7X7-F1
#
_entry.id   AF-A0A1S1V7X7-F1
#
_cell.length_a   1.000
_cell.length_b   1.000
_cell.length_c   1.000
_cell.angle_alpha   90.00
_cell.angle_beta   90.00
_cell.angle_gamma   90.00
#
_symmetry.space_group_name_H-M   'P 1'
#
loop_
_entity.id
_entity.type
_entity.pdbx_description
1 polymer ?
#
loop_
_entity_poly.entity_id
_entity_poly.type
_entity_poly.pdbx_seq_one_letter_code
_entity_poly.pdbx_strand_id
1 'polypeptide(L)'
;MECIKILSVGERLRHERKKLNLGQDDLAGDRFSKNYISMFENNRRSINRRNAEYLAQRINELSAEKGLDNYIDPEYFLKSKEELAKECCEKRIEEIRSELIEESERQKEIYRVWKLSQDYNLLEHIGEIYYIKGLDAYRDKKYRCAVTNAQASINYYSRVSLFDKSVGSYELLGDISFEREYYEEAIIYYNLGLSISKSLKAQSDESIARKLEKSYSRNNRYGKAKENRSCI
;
A
#
# COMPACT_ATOMS: atom_id res chain seq x y z
N MET A 1 -7.87 -13.56 4.64
CA MET A 1 -7.31 -13.03 5.89
C MET A 1 -7.84 -11.61 6.04
N GLU A 2 -8.69 -11.36 7.04
CA GLU A 2 -9.21 -10.02 7.30
C GLU A 2 -8.06 -9.16 7.86
N CYS A 3 -7.64 -8.20 7.05
CA CYS A 3 -6.53 -7.30 7.30
C CYS A 3 -6.73 -6.31 8.46
N ILE A 4 -7.93 -6.28 9.05
CA ILE A 4 -8.34 -5.26 10.02
C ILE A 4 -7.67 -5.49 11.39
N LYS A 5 -7.22 -6.72 11.69
CA LYS A 5 -6.54 -7.03 12.94
C LYS A 5 -5.30 -7.89 12.72
N ILE A 6 -4.12 -7.30 12.93
CA ILE A 6 -2.86 -8.04 12.90
C ILE A 6 -2.69 -8.84 14.20
N LEU A 7 -2.89 -10.15 14.09
CA LEU A 7 -2.77 -11.09 15.19
C LEU A 7 -1.30 -11.34 15.56
N SER A 8 -1.01 -11.44 16.86
CA SER A 8 0.26 -11.99 17.36
C SER A 8 0.43 -13.46 16.95
N VAL A 9 1.66 -13.95 16.98
CA VAL A 9 1.97 -15.36 16.64
C VAL A 9 1.09 -16.34 17.43
N GLY A 10 0.93 -16.13 18.74
CA GLY A 10 0.07 -16.96 19.59
C GLY A 10 -1.41 -16.86 19.24
N GLU A 11 -1.90 -15.65 18.94
CA GLU A 11 -3.28 -15.45 18.48
C GLU A 11 -3.53 -16.11 17.12
N ARG A 12 -2.55 -16.08 16.20
CA ARG A 12 -2.62 -16.76 14.91
C ARG A 12 -2.73 -18.27 15.10
N LEU A 13 -1.86 -18.85 15.93
CA LEU A 13 -1.94 -20.29 16.25
C LEU A 13 -3.31 -20.66 16.83
N ARG A 14 -3.80 -19.87 17.78
CA ARG A 14 -5.12 -20.08 18.39
C ARG A 14 -6.26 -19.92 17.39
N HIS A 15 -6.17 -18.95 16.49
CA HIS A 15 -7.15 -18.70 15.44
C HIS A 15 -7.28 -19.92 14.53
N GLU A 16 -6.16 -20.42 14.00
CA GLU A 16 -6.15 -21.58 13.10
C GLU A 16 -6.66 -22.85 13.80
N ARG A 17 -6.23 -23.06 15.05
CA ARG A 17 -6.75 -24.17 15.86
C ARG A 17 -8.27 -24.11 16.01
N LYS A 18 -8.80 -22.92 16.33
CA LYS A 18 -10.23 -22.72 16.57
C LYS A 18 -11.04 -22.80 15.28
N LYS A 19 -10.51 -22.31 14.16
CA LYS A 19 -11.10 -22.47 12.82
C LYS A 19 -11.33 -23.94 12.48
N LEU A 20 -10.43 -24.81 12.92
CA LEU A 20 -10.53 -26.26 12.73
C LEU A 20 -11.27 -26.99 13.86
N ASN A 21 -11.84 -26.29 14.85
CA ASN A 21 -12.47 -26.88 16.03
C ASN A 21 -11.56 -27.89 16.78
N LEU A 22 -10.28 -27.57 16.91
CA LEU A 22 -9.30 -28.43 17.57
C LEU A 22 -9.07 -28.03 19.04
N GLY A 23 -8.79 -29.03 19.88
CA GLY A 23 -8.21 -28.90 21.21
C GLY A 23 -6.72 -28.56 21.17
N GLN A 24 -6.17 -28.08 22.29
CA GLN A 24 -4.72 -27.86 22.40
C GLN A 24 -3.94 -29.18 22.35
N ASP A 25 -4.54 -30.26 22.86
CA ASP A 25 -3.97 -31.61 22.83
C ASP A 25 -3.79 -32.14 21.39
N ASP A 26 -4.73 -31.83 20.50
CA ASP A 26 -4.67 -32.23 19.08
C ASP A 26 -3.45 -31.63 18.35
N LEU A 27 -3.15 -30.35 18.64
CA LEU A 27 -1.97 -29.66 18.12
C LEU A 27 -0.68 -30.08 18.81
N ALA A 28 -0.78 -30.50 20.07
CA ALA A 28 0.38 -30.91 20.84
C ALA A 28 0.98 -32.21 20.29
N GLY A 29 0.10 -33.14 19.90
CA GLY A 29 0.47 -34.49 19.48
C GLY A 29 1.40 -35.15 20.48
N ASP A 30 2.39 -35.89 19.98
CA ASP A 30 3.41 -36.52 20.84
C ASP A 30 4.60 -35.59 21.14
N ARG A 31 4.68 -34.43 20.47
CA ARG A 31 5.87 -33.56 20.53
C ARG A 31 5.81 -32.56 21.67
N PHE A 32 4.63 -32.07 21.99
CA PHE A 32 4.42 -31.02 22.98
C PHE A 32 3.44 -31.47 24.04
N SER A 33 3.43 -30.78 25.19
CA SER A 33 2.33 -30.89 26.13
C SER A 33 1.25 -29.87 25.80
N LYS A 34 0.01 -30.13 26.23
CA LYS A 34 -1.09 -29.16 26.20
C LYS A 34 -0.70 -27.78 26.71
N ASN A 35 -0.04 -27.77 27.87
CA ASN A 35 0.38 -26.53 28.53
C ASN A 35 1.41 -25.78 27.69
N TYR A 36 2.26 -26.51 26.98
CA TYR A 36 3.27 -25.94 26.10
C TYR A 36 2.63 -25.26 24.86
N ILE A 37 1.59 -25.87 24.27
CA ILE A 37 0.77 -25.20 23.24
C ILE A 37 0.12 -23.93 23.81
N SER A 38 -0.46 -24.01 25.02
CA SER A 38 -1.04 -22.85 25.71
C SER A 38 -0.01 -21.71 25.90
N MET A 39 1.24 -22.03 26.20
CA MET A 39 2.31 -21.03 26.32
C MET A 39 2.58 -20.31 24.99
N PHE A 40 2.54 -21.02 23.86
CA PHE A 40 2.64 -20.39 22.54
C PHE A 40 1.43 -19.50 22.26
N GLU A 41 0.21 -20.00 22.46
CA GLU A 41 -1.02 -19.25 22.16
C GLU A 41 -1.15 -17.95 22.95
N ASN A 42 -0.61 -17.92 24.18
CA ASN A 42 -0.60 -16.73 25.04
C ASN A 42 0.68 -15.90 24.91
N ASN A 43 1.51 -16.15 23.89
CA ASN A 43 2.79 -15.47 23.64
C ASN A 43 3.79 -15.52 24.83
N ARG A 44 3.65 -16.50 25.74
CA ARG A 44 4.59 -16.73 26.85
C ARG A 44 5.85 -17.47 26.41
N ARG A 45 5.81 -18.11 25.24
CA ARG A 45 6.98 -18.71 24.58
C ARG A 45 6.98 -18.34 23.11
N SER A 46 8.15 -18.04 22.55
CA SER A 46 8.32 -17.78 21.12
C SER A 46 8.31 -19.08 20.32
N ILE A 47 7.75 -19.01 19.11
CA ILE A 47 7.79 -20.11 18.14
C ILE A 47 9.05 -19.93 17.29
N ASN A 48 9.97 -20.89 17.36
CA ASN A 48 11.13 -20.94 16.47
C ASN A 48 10.79 -21.71 15.18
N ARG A 49 11.68 -21.67 14.18
CA ARG A 49 11.53 -22.35 12.89
C ARG A 49 11.06 -23.82 13.02
N ARG A 50 11.77 -24.63 13.82
CA ARG A 50 11.44 -26.06 14.02
C ARG A 50 10.06 -26.27 14.65
N ASN A 51 9.61 -25.37 15.51
CA ASN A 51 8.29 -25.45 16.12
C ASN A 51 7.21 -24.97 15.14
N ALA A 52 7.50 -23.92 14.36
CA ALA A 52 6.61 -23.43 13.31
C ALA A 52 6.34 -24.49 12.23
N GLU A 53 7.40 -25.17 11.75
CA GLU A 53 7.31 -26.27 10.78
C GLU A 53 6.37 -27.37 11.27
N TYR A 54 6.58 -27.84 12.50
CA TYR A 54 5.74 -28.87 13.09
C TYR A 54 4.30 -28.42 13.28
N LEU A 55 4.07 -27.22 13.81
CA LEU A 55 2.71 -26.73 14.06
C LEU A 55 1.95 -26.52 12.74
N ALA A 56 2.59 -25.97 11.71
CA ALA A 56 2.01 -25.82 10.39
C ALA A 56 1.71 -27.17 9.75
N GLN A 57 2.67 -28.10 9.77
CA GLN A 57 2.45 -29.47 9.28
C GLN A 57 1.26 -30.12 9.99
N ARG A 58 1.23 -30.06 11.32
CA ARG A 58 0.16 -30.68 12.12
C ARG A 58 -1.21 -30.08 11.81
N ILE A 59 -1.29 -28.76 11.65
CA ILE A 59 -2.54 -28.08 11.26
C ILE A 59 -2.97 -28.51 9.87
N ASN A 60 -2.05 -28.60 8.91
CA ASN A 60 -2.35 -29.00 7.54
C ASN A 60 -2.84 -30.45 7.46
N GLU A 61 -2.21 -31.37 8.18
CA GLU A 61 -2.64 -32.77 8.30
C GLU A 61 -4.08 -32.86 8.85
N LEU A 62 -4.33 -32.21 10.00
CA LEU A 62 -5.66 -32.20 10.64
C LEU A 62 -6.73 -31.49 9.78
N SER A 63 -6.33 -30.51 8.97
CA SER A 63 -7.22 -29.87 7.99
C SER A 63 -7.59 -30.83 6.87
N ALA A 64 -6.60 -31.54 6.31
CA ALA A 64 -6.81 -32.51 5.24
C ALA A 64 -7.68 -33.69 5.70
N GLU A 65 -7.48 -34.20 6.91
CA GLU A 65 -8.34 -35.23 7.52
C GLU A 65 -9.81 -34.82 7.61
N LYS A 66 -10.07 -33.51 7.77
CA LYS A 66 -11.43 -32.93 7.81
C LYS A 66 -11.97 -32.57 6.42
N GLY A 67 -11.23 -32.85 5.35
CA GLY A 67 -11.59 -32.47 3.98
C GLY A 67 -11.61 -30.96 3.75
N LEU A 68 -10.85 -30.19 4.55
CA LEU A 68 -10.76 -28.74 4.44
C LEU A 68 -9.50 -28.35 3.67
N ASP A 69 -9.67 -27.54 2.63
CA ASP A 69 -8.57 -26.93 1.86
C ASP A 69 -8.04 -25.69 2.58
N ASN A 70 -7.33 -25.90 3.69
CA ASN A 70 -6.69 -24.84 4.46
C ASN A 70 -5.21 -25.19 4.67
N TYR A 71 -4.37 -24.68 3.77
CA TYR A 71 -2.92 -24.82 3.88
C TYR A 71 -2.29 -23.63 4.62
N ILE A 72 -1.38 -23.94 5.54
CA ILE A 72 -0.59 -22.98 6.29
C ILE A 72 0.90 -23.22 6.01
N ASP A 73 1.56 -22.17 5.55
CA ASP A 73 3.02 -22.13 5.44
C ASP A 73 3.64 -21.90 6.84
N PRO A 74 4.68 -22.67 7.24
CA PRO A 74 5.43 -22.41 8.48
C PRO A 74 5.84 -20.95 8.70
N GLU A 75 6.18 -20.22 7.63
CA GLU A 75 6.58 -18.82 7.68
C GLU A 75 5.50 -17.93 8.31
N TYR A 76 4.22 -18.32 8.20
CA TYR A 76 3.10 -17.61 8.82
C TYR A 76 3.26 -17.46 10.35
N PHE A 77 3.91 -18.41 11.02
CA PHE A 77 4.17 -18.34 12.46
C PHE A 77 5.48 -17.64 12.82
N LEU A 78 6.30 -17.29 11.82
CA LEU A 78 7.60 -16.65 12.00
C LEU A 78 7.55 -15.15 11.67
N LYS A 79 6.63 -14.75 10.80
CA LYS A 79 6.42 -13.33 10.47
C LYS A 79 6.11 -12.50 11.71
N SER A 80 6.83 -11.39 11.83
CA SER A 80 6.55 -10.31 12.76
C SER A 80 5.17 -9.68 12.49
N LYS A 81 4.69 -8.85 13.41
CA LYS A 81 3.43 -8.13 13.18
C LYS A 81 3.62 -7.08 12.08
N GLU A 82 4.81 -6.49 12.02
CA GLU A 82 5.23 -5.49 11.06
C GLU A 82 5.24 -6.06 9.63
N GLU A 83 5.81 -7.25 9.42
CA GLU A 83 5.81 -7.92 8.11
C GLU A 83 4.39 -8.26 7.65
N LEU A 84 3.54 -8.77 8.55
CA LEU A 84 2.14 -9.04 8.23
C LEU A 84 1.36 -7.76 7.91
N ALA A 85 1.59 -6.68 8.67
CA ALA A 85 0.98 -5.38 8.41
C ALA A 85 1.40 -4.86 7.03
N LYS A 86 2.68 -5.00 6.68
CA LYS A 86 3.22 -4.63 5.37
C LYS A 86 2.53 -5.42 4.24
N GLU A 87 2.59 -6.75 4.27
CA GLU A 87 1.97 -7.60 3.23
C GLU A 87 0.47 -7.33 3.08
N CYS A 88 -0.21 -7.09 4.21
CA CYS A 88 -1.61 -6.73 4.22
C CYS A 88 -1.86 -5.37 3.54
N CYS A 89 -1.05 -4.36 3.84
CA CYS A 89 -1.14 -3.05 3.19
C CYS A 89 -0.86 -3.16 1.69
N GLU A 90 0.20 -3.88 1.28
CA GLU A 90 0.56 -4.09 -0.12
C GLU A 90 -0.59 -4.72 -0.91
N LYS A 91 -1.13 -5.83 -0.39
CA LYS A 91 -2.27 -6.52 -1.01
C LYS A 91 -3.48 -5.59 -1.16
N ARG A 92 -3.83 -4.84 -0.10
CA ARG A 92 -5.00 -3.95 -0.12
C ARG A 92 -4.82 -2.75 -1.03
N ILE A 93 -3.62 -2.18 -1.08
CA ILE A 93 -3.27 -1.11 -2.03
C ILE A 93 -3.45 -1.61 -3.46
N GLU A 94 -3.01 -2.84 -3.75
CA GLU A 94 -3.18 -3.43 -5.08
C GLU A 94 -4.65 -3.63 -5.44
N GLU A 95 -5.46 -4.15 -4.51
CA GLU A 95 -6.92 -4.28 -4.70
C GLU A 95 -7.59 -2.91 -4.98
N ILE A 96 -7.18 -1.85 -4.26
CA ILE A 96 -7.69 -0.49 -4.47
C ILE A 96 -7.30 0.04 -5.87
N ARG A 97 -6.06 -0.18 -6.29
CA ARG A 97 -5.53 0.31 -7.58
C ARG A 97 -6.13 -0.43 -8.77
N SER A 98 -6.32 -1.74 -8.63
CA SER A 98 -6.94 -2.59 -9.65
C SER A 98 -8.46 -2.43 -9.73
N GLU A 99 -9.05 -1.49 -8.97
CA GLU A 99 -10.49 -1.23 -8.92
C GLU A 99 -11.33 -2.49 -8.60
N LEU A 100 -10.73 -3.44 -7.87
CA LEU A 100 -11.37 -4.67 -7.40
C LEU A 100 -12.26 -4.45 -6.16
N ILE A 101 -12.21 -3.24 -5.60
CA ILE A 101 -13.00 -2.83 -4.46
C ILE A 101 -14.19 -2.03 -4.95
N GLU A 102 -15.39 -2.37 -4.48
CA GLU A 102 -16.60 -1.61 -4.78
C GLU A 102 -16.43 -0.13 -4.38
N GLU A 103 -16.89 0.78 -5.25
CA GLU A 103 -16.75 2.22 -5.04
C GLU A 103 -17.32 2.68 -3.68
N SER A 104 -18.41 2.06 -3.24
CA SER A 104 -19.05 2.28 -1.93
C SER A 104 -18.14 1.99 -0.73
N GLU A 105 -17.22 1.03 -0.85
CA GLU A 105 -16.30 0.61 0.21
C GLU A 105 -14.91 1.22 0.05
N ARG A 106 -14.59 1.76 -1.13
CA ARG A 106 -13.25 2.23 -1.49
C ARG A 106 -12.67 3.22 -0.48
N GLN A 107 -13.44 4.22 -0.04
CA GLN A 107 -12.99 5.19 0.97
C GLN A 107 -12.76 4.56 2.35
N LYS A 108 -13.55 3.56 2.73
CA LYS A 108 -13.37 2.83 4.00
C LYS A 108 -12.10 1.99 3.95
N GLU A 109 -11.83 1.33 2.84
CA GLU A 109 -10.61 0.52 2.64
C GLU A 109 -9.36 1.40 2.63
N ILE A 110 -9.39 2.55 1.94
CA ILE A 110 -8.31 3.55 2.00
C ILE A 110 -8.02 3.97 3.44
N TYR A 111 -9.06 4.26 4.22
CA TYR A 111 -8.89 4.65 5.62
C TYR A 111 -8.32 3.51 6.48
N ARG A 112 -8.77 2.27 6.28
CA ARG A 112 -8.25 1.09 7.00
C ARG A 112 -6.77 0.89 6.74
N VAL A 113 -6.35 0.94 5.47
CA VAL A 113 -4.93 0.78 5.10
C VAL A 113 -4.10 1.94 5.62
N TRP A 114 -4.60 3.18 5.50
CA TRP A 114 -3.92 4.36 6.08
C TRP A 114 -3.69 4.17 7.57
N LYS A 115 -4.73 3.80 8.33
CA LYS A 115 -4.66 3.62 9.77
C LYS A 115 -3.67 2.52 10.15
N LEU A 116 -3.74 1.36 9.48
CA LEU A 116 -2.79 0.27 9.69
C LEU A 116 -1.35 0.69 9.40
N SER A 117 -1.13 1.43 8.31
CA SER A 117 0.19 1.94 7.95
C SER A 117 0.75 2.91 8.98
N GLN A 118 -0.11 3.74 9.59
CA GLN A 118 0.28 4.64 10.70
C GLN A 118 0.64 3.85 11.96
N ASP A 119 -0.19 2.88 12.34
CA ASP A 119 0.00 2.09 13.56
C ASP A 119 1.32 1.30 13.55
N TYR A 120 1.81 0.94 12.35
CA TYR A 120 3.07 0.21 12.13
C TYR A 120 4.21 1.07 11.55
N ASN A 121 4.02 2.39 11.45
CA ASN A 121 5.02 3.33 10.90
C ASN A 121 5.55 2.94 9.50
N LEU A 122 4.65 2.43 8.64
CA LEU A 122 4.97 2.01 7.27
C LEU A 122 4.97 3.23 6.33
N LEU A 123 6.00 4.07 6.43
CA LEU A 123 6.07 5.38 5.75
C LEU A 123 5.87 5.32 4.23
N GLU A 124 6.44 4.32 3.56
CA GLU A 124 6.22 4.07 2.14
C GLU A 124 4.73 3.90 1.80
N HIS A 125 4.02 3.09 2.59
CA HIS A 125 2.61 2.77 2.37
C HIS A 125 1.72 3.97 2.70
N ILE A 126 2.10 4.77 3.68
CA ILE A 126 1.45 6.06 3.94
C ILE A 126 1.57 6.96 2.71
N GLY A 127 2.76 7.05 2.09
CA GLY A 127 2.98 7.78 0.85
C GLY A 127 2.08 7.30 -0.29
N GLU A 128 1.96 5.98 -0.46
CA GLU A 128 1.09 5.36 -1.47
C GLU A 128 -0.38 5.71 -1.28
N ILE A 129 -0.86 5.65 -0.04
CA ILE A 129 -2.25 6.00 0.25
C ILE A 129 -2.52 7.49 0.01
N TYR A 130 -1.58 8.38 0.34
CA TYR A 130 -1.72 9.79 0.00
C TYR A 130 -1.75 10.00 -1.52
N TYR A 131 -0.96 9.27 -2.30
CA TYR A 131 -1.03 9.35 -3.75
C TYR A 131 -2.41 8.93 -4.28
N ILE A 132 -2.95 7.79 -3.82
CA ILE A 132 -4.29 7.31 -4.18
C ILE A 132 -5.37 8.34 -3.83
N LYS A 133 -5.34 8.89 -2.62
CA LYS A 133 -6.29 9.95 -2.22
C LYS A 133 -6.17 11.21 -3.09
N GLY A 134 -4.96 11.50 -3.57
CA GLY A 134 -4.71 12.56 -4.54
C GLY A 134 -5.41 12.30 -5.87
N LEU A 135 -5.27 11.09 -6.41
CA LEU A 135 -5.93 10.65 -7.64
C LEU A 135 -7.46 10.73 -7.51
N ASP A 136 -8.04 10.26 -6.40
CA ASP A 136 -9.48 10.33 -6.17
C ASP A 136 -9.99 11.77 -6.13
N ALA A 137 -9.30 12.62 -5.37
CA ALA A 137 -9.66 14.02 -5.26
C ALA A 137 -9.54 14.73 -6.61
N TYR A 138 -8.57 14.34 -7.45
CA TYR A 138 -8.43 14.85 -8.81
C TYR A 138 -9.57 14.40 -9.72
N ARG A 139 -9.94 13.12 -9.69
CA ARG A 139 -11.13 12.57 -10.40
C ARG A 139 -12.40 13.35 -10.02
N ASP A 140 -12.54 13.69 -8.74
CA ASP A 140 -13.65 14.49 -8.20
C ASP A 140 -13.53 16.00 -8.47
N LYS A 141 -12.51 16.46 -9.19
CA LYS A 141 -12.18 17.89 -9.43
C LYS A 141 -11.97 18.72 -8.14
N LYS A 142 -11.67 18.06 -7.02
CA LYS A 142 -11.30 18.68 -5.73
C LYS A 142 -9.81 19.02 -5.74
N TYR A 143 -9.39 19.91 -6.65
CA TYR A 143 -7.98 20.20 -6.91
C TYR A 143 -7.17 20.57 -5.68
N ARG A 144 -7.72 21.38 -4.76
CA ARG A 144 -7.03 21.74 -3.51
C ARG A 144 -6.68 20.51 -2.68
N CYS A 145 -7.63 19.58 -2.54
CA CYS A 145 -7.40 18.33 -1.82
C CYS A 145 -6.40 17.44 -2.57
N ALA A 146 -6.48 17.38 -3.89
CA ALA A 146 -5.57 16.59 -4.72
C ALA A 146 -4.11 17.06 -4.55
N VAL A 147 -3.86 18.37 -4.62
CA VAL A 147 -2.52 18.97 -4.41
C VAL A 147 -1.98 18.62 -3.02
N THR A 148 -2.76 18.81 -1.97
CA THR A 148 -2.33 18.53 -0.59
C THR A 148 -1.95 17.06 -0.41
N ASN A 149 -2.73 16.14 -0.97
CA ASN A 149 -2.44 14.71 -0.88
C ASN A 149 -1.22 14.31 -1.73
N ALA A 150 -1.06 14.86 -2.94
CA ALA A 150 0.14 14.61 -3.76
C ALA A 150 1.43 15.11 -3.09
N GLN A 151 1.41 16.31 -2.49
CA GLN A 151 2.54 16.85 -1.73
C GLN A 151 2.86 16.02 -0.49
N ALA A 152 1.84 15.54 0.23
CA ALA A 152 2.03 14.64 1.35
C ALA A 152 2.71 13.34 0.89
N SER A 153 2.27 12.75 -0.21
CA SER A 153 2.88 11.55 -0.79
C SER A 153 4.38 11.74 -1.06
N ILE A 154 4.76 12.83 -1.74
CA ILE A 154 6.16 13.20 -2.01
C ILE A 154 6.96 13.30 -0.71
N ASN A 155 6.41 13.95 0.33
CA ASN A 155 7.07 14.08 1.62
C ASN A 155 7.37 12.72 2.26
N TYR A 156 6.40 11.79 2.27
CA TYR A 156 6.59 10.46 2.85
C TYR A 156 7.62 9.64 2.08
N TYR A 157 7.58 9.66 0.74
CA TYR A 157 8.60 8.97 -0.07
C TYR A 157 10.00 9.55 0.13
N SER A 158 10.12 10.87 0.26
CA SER A 158 11.40 11.53 0.52
C SER A 158 12.01 11.08 1.86
N ARG A 159 11.18 10.82 2.89
CA ARG A 159 11.64 10.35 4.21
C ARG A 159 12.21 8.93 4.19
N VAL A 160 11.89 8.14 3.18
CA VAL A 160 12.40 6.77 2.98
C VAL A 160 13.30 6.63 1.74
N SER A 161 13.69 7.77 1.14
CA SER A 161 14.55 7.82 -0.05
C SER A 161 14.01 7.06 -1.28
N LEU A 162 12.69 6.88 -1.38
CA LEU A 162 12.00 6.22 -2.51
C LEU A 162 11.53 7.25 -3.54
N PHE A 163 12.47 8.00 -4.13
CA PHE A 163 12.16 9.11 -5.02
C PHE A 163 11.46 8.68 -6.32
N ASP A 164 11.72 7.46 -6.81
CA ASP A 164 11.04 6.87 -7.96
C ASP A 164 9.51 6.87 -7.77
N LYS A 165 9.04 6.53 -6.57
CA LYS A 165 7.60 6.49 -6.25
C LYS A 165 6.94 7.87 -6.26
N SER A 166 7.73 8.95 -6.16
CA SER A 166 7.22 10.32 -6.18
C SER A 166 6.88 10.83 -7.59
N VAL A 167 7.34 10.14 -8.66
CA VAL A 167 7.11 10.55 -10.06
C VAL A 167 5.62 10.73 -10.35
N GLY A 168 4.78 9.75 -10.00
CA GLY A 168 3.34 9.83 -10.20
C GLY A 168 2.69 11.01 -9.46
N SER A 169 3.20 11.37 -8.29
CA SER A 169 2.70 12.54 -7.54
C SER A 169 3.08 13.86 -8.20
N TYR A 170 4.29 13.96 -8.77
CA TYR A 170 4.68 15.12 -9.57
C TYR A 170 3.86 15.24 -10.86
N GLU A 171 3.62 14.11 -11.55
CA GLU A 171 2.70 14.09 -12.69
C GLU A 171 1.31 14.59 -12.32
N LEU A 172 0.76 14.12 -11.20
CA LEU A 172 -0.55 14.55 -10.73
C LEU A 172 -0.60 16.06 -10.46
N LEU A 173 0.45 16.62 -9.84
CA LEU A 173 0.56 18.08 -9.64
C LEU A 173 0.64 18.83 -10.98
N GLY A 174 1.36 18.28 -11.96
CA GLY A 174 1.42 18.81 -13.31
C GLY A 174 0.06 18.78 -14.01
N ASP A 175 -0.67 17.67 -13.92
CA ASP A 175 -2.00 17.48 -14.50
C ASP A 175 -2.99 18.49 -13.88
N ILE A 176 -2.99 18.64 -12.55
CA ILE A 176 -3.82 19.63 -11.84
C ILE A 176 -3.49 21.05 -12.29
N SER A 177 -2.20 21.39 -12.43
CA SER A 177 -1.76 22.73 -12.82
C SER A 177 -2.16 23.03 -14.27
N PHE A 178 -2.05 22.04 -15.15
CA PHE A 178 -2.45 22.14 -16.55
C PHE A 178 -3.96 22.37 -16.70
N GLU A 179 -4.79 21.61 -15.98
CA GLU A 179 -6.25 21.77 -15.99
C GLU A 179 -6.70 23.13 -15.44
N ARG A 180 -5.90 23.76 -14.59
CA ARG A 180 -6.12 25.11 -14.06
C ARG A 180 -5.51 26.22 -14.90
N GLU A 181 -4.97 25.89 -16.08
CA GLU A 181 -4.28 26.79 -17.00
C GLU A 181 -3.00 27.43 -16.44
N TYR A 182 -2.42 26.85 -15.38
CA TYR A 182 -1.13 27.25 -14.83
C TYR A 182 -0.01 26.49 -15.54
N TYR A 183 0.16 26.79 -16.83
CA TYR A 183 1.03 26.00 -17.71
C TYR A 183 2.51 26.03 -17.31
N GLU A 184 3.01 27.14 -16.75
CA GLU A 184 4.38 27.23 -16.24
C GLU A 184 4.62 26.30 -15.06
N GLU A 185 3.70 26.29 -14.09
CA GLU A 185 3.74 25.37 -12.94
C GLU A 185 3.64 23.91 -13.39
N ALA A 186 2.77 23.63 -14.38
CA ALA A 186 2.65 22.29 -14.95
C ALA A 186 3.98 21.81 -15.56
N ILE A 187 4.65 22.66 -16.33
CA ILE A 187 5.97 22.36 -16.91
C ILE A 187 7.01 22.04 -15.83
N ILE A 188 7.04 22.83 -14.75
CA ILE A 188 7.96 22.59 -13.62
C ILE A 188 7.72 21.19 -13.03
N TYR A 189 6.48 20.85 -12.70
CA TYR A 189 6.17 19.56 -12.09
C TYR A 189 6.46 18.37 -13.01
N TYR A 190 6.12 18.45 -14.30
CA TYR A 190 6.47 17.40 -15.25
C TYR A 190 7.99 17.24 -15.42
N ASN A 191 8.74 18.35 -15.45
CA ASN A 191 10.21 18.28 -15.50
C ASN A 191 10.81 17.66 -14.24
N LEU A 192 10.25 17.95 -13.06
CA LEU A 192 10.66 17.30 -11.81
C LEU A 192 10.47 15.78 -11.90
N GLY A 193 9.28 15.30 -12.28
CA GLY A 193 9.02 13.88 -12.49
C GLY A 193 9.98 13.24 -13.50
N LEU A 194 10.15 13.89 -14.67
CA LEU A 194 11.06 13.40 -15.72
C LEU A 194 12.52 13.34 -15.27
N SER A 195 12.97 14.32 -14.49
CA SER A 195 14.35 14.36 -13.97
C SER A 195 14.65 13.17 -13.06
N ILE A 196 13.69 12.79 -12.22
CA ILE A 196 13.77 11.64 -11.34
C ILE A 196 13.83 10.35 -12.18
N SER A 197 12.90 10.16 -13.11
CA SER A 197 12.87 8.97 -13.97
C SER A 197 14.19 8.78 -14.74
N LYS A 198 14.74 9.86 -15.32
CA LYS A 198 16.03 9.84 -16.03
C LYS A 198 17.20 9.50 -15.13
N SER A 199 17.26 10.08 -13.93
CA SER A 199 18.37 9.86 -12.99
C SER A 199 18.48 8.41 -12.51
N LEU A 200 17.37 7.67 -12.53
CA LEU A 200 17.26 6.30 -12.04
C LEU A 200 17.33 5.24 -13.15
N LYS A 201 17.63 5.62 -14.41
CA LYS A 201 17.57 4.75 -15.59
C LYS A 201 16.22 4.05 -15.79
N ALA A 202 15.16 4.54 -15.15
CA ALA A 202 13.81 4.18 -15.54
C ALA A 202 13.59 4.71 -16.97
N GLN A 203 12.87 3.96 -17.80
CA GLN A 203 12.60 4.31 -19.20
C GLN A 203 12.21 5.79 -19.35
N SER A 204 12.56 6.39 -20.49
CA SER A 204 12.03 7.70 -20.84
C SER A 204 10.51 7.62 -20.85
N ASP A 205 9.87 8.30 -19.90
CA ASP A 205 8.42 8.25 -19.78
C ASP A 205 7.80 9.08 -20.91
N GLU A 206 7.52 8.41 -22.03
CA GLU A 206 6.95 9.00 -23.25
C GLU A 206 5.59 9.67 -22.94
N SER A 207 4.92 9.24 -21.86
CA SER A 207 3.75 9.91 -21.30
C SER A 207 4.07 11.34 -20.83
N ILE A 208 5.07 11.51 -19.95
CA ILE A 208 5.46 12.82 -19.39
C ILE A 208 5.96 13.75 -20.50
N ALA A 209 6.73 13.22 -21.46
CA ALA A 209 7.23 13.99 -22.59
C ALA A 209 6.09 14.61 -23.43
N ARG A 210 5.04 13.84 -23.72
CA ARG A 210 3.84 14.33 -24.43
C ARG A 210 3.07 15.38 -23.62
N LYS A 211 2.96 15.21 -22.30
CA LYS A 211 2.33 16.20 -21.40
C LYS A 211 3.12 17.52 -21.39
N LEU A 212 4.45 17.46 -21.39
CA LEU A 212 5.32 18.64 -21.51
C LEU A 212 5.11 19.38 -22.83
N GLU A 213 5.14 18.68 -23.97
CA GLU A 213 4.94 19.28 -25.30
C GLU A 213 3.60 20.03 -25.39
N LYS A 214 2.53 19.39 -24.91
CA LYS A 214 1.20 20.00 -24.84
C LYS A 214 1.19 21.26 -23.97
N SER A 215 1.90 21.23 -22.84
CA SER A 215 2.00 22.36 -21.90
C SER A 215 2.75 23.54 -22.50
N TYR A 216 3.89 23.30 -23.16
CA TYR A 216 4.63 24.35 -23.87
C TYR A 216 3.79 24.99 -25.00
N SER A 217 3.09 24.17 -25.78
CA SER A 217 2.21 24.65 -26.86
C SER A 217 1.09 25.55 -26.33
N ARG A 218 0.46 25.17 -25.22
CA ARG A 218 -0.61 25.97 -24.58
C ARG A 218 -0.07 27.24 -23.95
N ASN A 219 1.08 27.19 -23.27
CA ASN A 219 1.71 28.37 -22.68
C ASN A 219 2.04 29.42 -23.75
N ASN A 220 2.62 29.01 -24.89
CA ASN A 220 2.93 29.90 -26.00
C ASN A 220 1.68 30.58 -26.60
N ARG A 221 0.56 29.85 -26.71
CA ARG A 221 -0.71 30.43 -27.18
C ARG A 221 -1.30 31.41 -26.16
N TYR A 222 -1.18 31.10 -24.88
CA TYR A 222 -1.67 31.94 -23.79
C TYR A 222 -0.88 33.24 -23.66
N GLY A 223 0.46 33.19 -23.79
CA GLY A 223 1.31 34.38 -23.84
C GLY A 223 0.90 35.35 -24.96
N LYS A 224 0.73 34.83 -26.20
CA LYS A 224 0.25 35.63 -27.34
C LYS A 224 -1.15 36.22 -27.12
N ALA A 225 -2.05 35.48 -26.47
CA ALA A 225 -3.39 35.98 -26.17
C ALA A 225 -3.38 37.10 -25.11
N LYS A 226 -2.45 37.05 -24.13
CA LYS A 226 -2.25 38.14 -23.16
C LYS A 226 -1.67 39.39 -23.83
N GLU A 227 -0.64 39.25 -24.66
CA GLU A 227 -0.05 40.35 -25.42
C GLU A 227 -1.08 41.07 -26.29
N ASN A 228 -1.96 40.32 -26.96
CA ASN A 228 -3.04 40.88 -27.76
C ASN A 228 -4.14 41.58 -26.94
N ARG A 229 -4.31 41.23 -25.66
CA ARG A 229 -5.28 41.86 -24.74
C ARG A 229 -4.73 43.09 -24.01
N SER A 230 -3.41 43.20 -23.85
CA SER A 230 -2.76 44.37 -23.25
C SER A 230 -2.61 45.55 -24.22
N CYS A 231 -2.92 45.35 -25.50
CA CYS A 231 -2.84 46.35 -26.56
C CYS A 231 -4.20 46.93 -26.99
N ILE A 232 -5.26 46.70 -26.21
CA ILE A 232 -6.62 47.29 -26.36
C ILE A 232 -6.88 48.16 -25.14
#